data_AF-A0A847CNF0-F1
#
_entry.id   AF-A0A847CNF0-F1
#
_cell.length_a   1.000
_cell.length_b   1.000
_cell.length_c   1.000
_cell.angle_alpha   90.00
_cell.angle_beta   90.00
_cell.angle_gamma   90.00
#
_symmetry.space_group_name_H-M   'P 1'
#
loop_
_entity.id
_entity.type
_entity.pdbx_description
1 polymer ?
#
loop_
_entity_poly.entity_id
_entity_poly.type
_entity_poly.pdbx_seq_one_letter_code
_entity_poly.pdbx_strand_id
1 'polypeptide(L)'
;MNQYRLSRAFGMLTTGMAFIVAAVVVALWFLLRGALESTLALDIGAGVVFALLIAVSFIVLLRPPVVLTLDPVGYRTRKDEGKWKDVQDVALADGMLTFADSAERTVSLPLNVIDVSRHTELVNEVYGRLNEAHGYRRFNPADFEQAD
;
A
#
# COMPACT_ATOMS: atom_id res chain seq x y z
N MET A 1 16.60 3.03 -4.47
CA MET A 1 15.43 3.10 -3.57
C MET A 1 14.20 3.13 -4.44
N ASN A 2 13.43 2.03 -4.45
CA ASN A 2 12.21 1.90 -5.23
C ASN A 2 11.00 1.91 -4.29
N GLN A 3 9.96 2.67 -4.66
CA GLN A 3 8.76 2.84 -3.85
C GLN A 3 7.56 2.23 -4.55
N TYR A 4 6.89 1.32 -3.87
CA TYR A 4 5.66 0.68 -4.31
C TYR A 4 4.49 1.32 -3.59
N ARG A 5 3.51 1.77 -4.38
CA ARG A 5 2.35 2.53 -3.92
C ARG A 5 1.11 1.66 -3.90
N LEU A 6 0.14 2.10 -3.11
CA LEU A 6 -1.18 1.49 -3.04
C LEU A 6 -1.83 1.46 -4.43
N SER A 7 -2.47 0.35 -4.76
CA SER A 7 -3.26 0.18 -5.98
C SER A 7 -4.35 1.24 -6.07
N ARG A 8 -4.51 1.82 -7.26
CA ARG A 8 -5.59 2.78 -7.55
C ARG A 8 -6.98 2.19 -7.34
N ALA A 9 -7.14 0.88 -7.50
CA ALA A 9 -8.40 0.18 -7.25
C ALA A 9 -8.84 0.34 -5.78
N PHE A 10 -7.90 0.26 -4.84
CA PHE A 10 -8.18 0.49 -3.43
C PHE A 10 -8.54 1.96 -3.17
N GLY A 11 -7.83 2.89 -3.83
CA GLY A 11 -8.17 4.31 -3.83
C GLY A 11 -9.61 4.55 -4.28
N MET A 12 -10.02 4.02 -5.44
CA MET A 12 -11.39 4.14 -5.96
C MET A 12 -12.45 3.58 -5.01
N LEU A 13 -12.18 2.42 -4.39
CA LEU A 13 -13.11 1.81 -3.43
C LEU A 13 -13.28 2.69 -2.18
N THR A 14 -12.17 3.21 -1.63
CA THR A 14 -12.23 4.15 -0.49
C THR A 14 -12.95 5.45 -0.84
N THR A 15 -12.73 5.99 -2.04
CA THR A 15 -13.44 7.17 -2.53
C THR A 15 -14.94 6.90 -2.65
N GLY A 16 -15.35 5.78 -3.24
CA GLY A 16 -16.75 5.40 -3.35
C GLY A 16 -17.43 5.27 -1.98
N MET A 17 -16.76 4.61 -1.03
CA MET A 17 -17.23 4.48 0.35
C MET A 17 -17.38 5.86 1.02
N ALA A 18 -16.41 6.76 0.85
CA ALA A 18 -16.47 8.10 1.39
C ALA A 18 -17.64 8.92 0.81
N PHE A 19 -17.94 8.78 -0.48
CA PHE A 19 -19.13 9.40 -1.09
C PHE A 19 -20.43 8.85 -0.51
N ILE A 20 -20.53 7.55 -0.27
CA ILE A 20 -21.70 6.94 0.38
C ILE A 20 -21.87 7.50 1.80
N VAL A 21 -20.80 7.52 2.60
CA VAL A 21 -20.82 8.08 3.95
C VAL A 21 -21.21 9.55 3.93
N ALA A 22 -20.64 10.33 3.01
CA ALA A 22 -20.96 11.74 2.84
C ALA A 22 -22.45 11.95 2.49
N ALA A 23 -23.00 11.14 1.58
CA ALA A 23 -24.42 11.19 1.23
C ALA A 23 -25.33 10.82 2.42
N VAL A 24 -24.97 9.79 3.20
CA VAL A 24 -25.70 9.40 4.40
C VAL A 24 -25.66 10.50 5.46
N VAL A 25 -24.51 11.12 5.69
CA VAL A 25 -24.37 12.25 6.64
C VAL A 25 -25.25 13.43 6.22
N VAL A 26 -25.27 13.79 4.93
CA VAL A 26 -26.12 14.87 4.41
C VAL A 26 -27.61 14.51 4.53
N ALA A 27 -27.99 13.27 4.23
CA ALA A 27 -29.38 12.82 4.34
C ALA A 27 -29.85 12.81 5.80
N LEU A 28 -29.04 12.28 6.73
CA LEU A 28 -29.32 12.29 8.16
C LEU A 28 -29.44 13.72 8.69
N TRP A 29 -28.51 14.60 8.29
CA TRP A 29 -28.57 16.02 8.64
C TRP A 29 -29.89 16.66 8.20
N PHE A 30 -30.29 16.45 6.94
CA PHE A 30 -31.53 16.97 6.40
C PHE A 30 -32.78 16.46 7.15
N LEU A 31 -32.83 15.16 7.47
CA LEU A 31 -33.94 14.56 8.21
C LEU A 31 -34.02 15.07 9.66
N LEU A 32 -32.87 15.24 10.31
CA LEU A 32 -32.77 15.71 11.70
C LEU A 32 -33.01 17.21 11.83
N ARG A 33 -32.79 17.98 10.76
CA ARG A 33 -32.97 19.44 10.74
C ARG A 33 -34.38 19.89 11.13
N GLY A 34 -35.41 19.09 10.84
CA GLY A 34 -36.79 19.38 11.23
C GLY A 34 -37.12 19.08 12.69
N ALA A 35 -36.30 18.28 13.38
CA ALA A 35 -36.54 17.82 14.75
C ALA A 35 -35.65 18.52 15.79
N LEU A 36 -34.48 19.03 15.38
CA LEU A 36 -33.60 19.83 16.23
C LEU A 36 -33.83 21.32 15.97
N GLU A 37 -33.77 22.15 17.02
CA GLU A 37 -33.63 23.61 16.84
C GLU A 37 -32.32 23.88 16.09
N SER A 38 -32.43 24.03 14.76
CA SER A 38 -31.26 24.16 13.90
C SER A 38 -30.54 25.46 14.22
N THR A 39 -29.34 25.35 14.77
CA THR A 39 -28.44 26.49 14.92
C THR A 39 -27.52 26.56 13.71
N LEU A 40 -27.18 27.78 13.28
CA LEU A 40 -26.27 28.04 12.17
C LEU A 40 -24.92 27.33 12.35
N ALA A 41 -24.50 27.11 13.60
CA ALA A 41 -23.30 26.35 13.94
C ALA A 41 -23.35 24.88 13.49
N LEU A 42 -24.50 24.20 13.60
CA LEU A 42 -24.61 22.80 13.20
C LEU A 42 -24.64 22.64 11.66
N ASP A 43 -25.27 23.57 10.94
CA ASP A 43 -25.25 23.61 9.48
C ASP A 43 -23.80 23.76 8.95
N ILE A 44 -23.01 24.65 9.57
CA ILE A 44 -21.58 24.79 9.25
C ILE A 44 -20.83 23.50 9.58
N GLY A 45 -21.07 22.90 10.76
CA GLY A 45 -20.41 21.66 11.18
C GLY A 45 -20.61 20.51 10.17
N ALA A 46 -21.85 20.29 9.74
CA ALA A 46 -22.16 19.27 8.74
C ALA A 46 -21.47 19.54 7.39
N GLY A 47 -21.47 20.81 6.94
CA GLY A 47 -20.78 21.23 5.72
C GLY A 47 -19.26 21.02 5.79
N VAL A 48 -18.64 21.33 6.91
CA VAL A 48 -17.19 21.11 7.13
C VAL A 48 -16.85 19.62 7.10
N VAL A 49 -17.62 18.77 7.78
CA VAL A 49 -17.41 17.31 7.76
C VAL A 49 -17.52 16.77 6.33
N PHE A 50 -18.53 17.19 5.58
CA PHE A 50 -18.70 16.81 4.18
C PHE A 50 -17.50 17.24 3.32
N ALA A 51 -17.06 18.50 3.45
CA ALA A 51 -15.91 19.02 2.71
C ALA A 51 -14.63 18.27 3.05
N LEU A 52 -14.41 17.91 4.32
CA LEU A 52 -13.26 17.12 4.76
C LEU A 52 -13.28 15.71 4.16
N LEU A 53 -14.44 15.04 4.12
CA LEU A 53 -14.57 13.71 3.52
C LEU A 53 -14.21 13.73 2.02
N ILE A 54 -14.67 14.75 1.29
CA ILE A 54 -14.32 14.93 -0.12
C ILE A 54 -12.82 15.22 -0.27
N ALA A 55 -12.28 16.14 0.52
CA ALA A 55 -10.87 16.52 0.45
C ALA A 55 -9.94 15.32 0.71
N VAL A 56 -10.22 14.52 1.74
CA VAL A 56 -9.46 13.30 2.04
C VAL A 56 -9.55 12.30 0.88
N SER A 57 -10.73 12.13 0.31
CA SER A 57 -10.94 11.24 -0.83
C SER A 57 -10.10 11.65 -2.05
N PHE A 58 -10.08 12.94 -2.38
CA PHE A 58 -9.24 13.47 -3.45
C PHE A 58 -7.75 13.31 -3.18
N ILE A 59 -7.31 13.55 -1.94
CA ILE A 59 -5.90 13.37 -1.57
C ILE A 59 -5.45 11.92 -1.76
N VAL A 60 -6.24 10.95 -1.30
CA VAL A 60 -5.93 9.52 -1.44
C VAL A 60 -5.86 9.10 -2.92
N LEU A 61 -6.75 9.65 -3.76
CA LEU A 61 -6.79 9.36 -5.20
C LEU A 61 -5.59 9.97 -5.95
N LEU A 62 -5.25 11.22 -5.64
CA LEU A 62 -4.17 11.97 -6.30
C LEU A 62 -2.78 11.58 -5.81
N ARG A 63 -2.66 11.13 -4.55
CA ARG A 63 -1.40 10.73 -3.95
C ARG A 63 -1.57 9.39 -3.23
N PRO A 64 -1.56 8.27 -3.98
CA PRO A 64 -1.61 6.94 -3.38
C PRO A 64 -0.45 6.76 -2.39
N PRO A 65 -0.74 6.28 -1.16
CA PRO A 65 0.28 6.13 -0.14
C PRO A 65 1.31 5.07 -0.55
N VAL A 66 2.55 5.25 -0.09
CA VAL A 66 3.62 4.25 -0.27
C VAL A 66 3.40 3.13 0.74
N VAL A 67 3.34 1.89 0.26
CA VAL A 67 3.09 0.70 1.10
C VAL A 67 4.36 -0.08 1.38
N LEU A 68 5.31 -0.06 0.44
CA LEU A 68 6.59 -0.74 0.54
C LEU A 68 7.67 0.09 -0.14
N THR A 69 8.79 0.26 0.54
CA THR A 69 10.01 0.84 0.00
C THR A 69 11.10 -0.22 0.01
N LEU A 70 11.71 -0.45 -1.14
CA LEU A 70 12.87 -1.33 -1.29
C LEU A 70 14.13 -0.47 -1.40
N ASP A 71 15.01 -0.65 -0.44
CA ASP A 71 16.31 -0.01 -0.36
C ASP A 71 17.43 -0.98 -0.69
N PRO A 72 18.62 -0.51 -1.08
CA PRO A 72 19.77 -1.39 -1.31
C PRO A 72 20.15 -2.21 -0.07
N VAL A 73 19.88 -1.68 1.13
CA VAL A 73 20.26 -2.32 2.40
C VAL A 73 19.13 -3.17 2.99
N GLY A 74 17.88 -2.92 2.59
CA GLY A 74 16.72 -3.57 3.21
C GLY A 74 15.37 -3.18 2.61
N TYR A 75 14.31 -3.42 3.38
CA TYR A 75 12.95 -3.05 3.03
C TYR A 75 12.29 -2.30 4.18
N ARG A 76 11.32 -1.44 3.84
CA ARG A 76 10.50 -0.71 4.81
C ARG A 76 9.05 -0.73 4.39
N THR A 77 8.19 -1.12 5.30
CA THR A 77 6.73 -0.96 5.21
C THR A 77 6.30 0.17 6.17
N ARG A 78 4.99 0.40 6.28
CA ARG A 78 4.46 1.39 7.25
C ARG A 78 4.67 0.96 8.71
N LYS A 79 4.72 -0.34 8.99
CA LYS A 79 4.74 -0.89 10.36
C LYS A 79 6.11 -1.46 10.73
N ASP A 80 6.79 -2.03 9.75
CA ASP A 80 8.00 -2.83 9.94
C ASP A 80 9.09 -2.42 8.97
N GLU A 81 10.34 -2.60 9.38
CA GLU A 81 11.52 -2.48 8.52
C GLU A 81 12.48 -3.65 8.78
N GLY A 82 13.25 -4.03 7.77
CA GLY A 82 14.21 -5.14 7.87
C GLY A 82 15.36 -4.98 6.88
N LYS A 83 16.46 -5.71 7.09
CA LYS A 83 17.63 -5.72 6.20
C LYS A 83 17.63 -6.98 5.36
N TRP A 84 18.10 -6.89 4.11
CA TRP A 84 18.12 -8.05 3.21
C TRP A 84 19.00 -9.20 3.71
N LYS A 85 20.07 -8.87 4.43
CA LYS A 85 21.00 -9.87 5.00
C LYS A 85 20.36 -10.73 6.10
N ASP A 86 19.35 -10.21 6.77
CA ASP A 86 18.69 -10.89 7.88
C ASP A 86 17.52 -11.76 7.36
N VAL A 87 17.05 -11.51 6.13
CA VAL A 87 16.01 -12.30 5.46
C VAL A 87 16.57 -13.66 5.06
N GLN A 88 16.00 -14.73 5.62
CA GLN A 88 16.35 -16.11 5.31
C GLN A 88 15.46 -16.70 4.23
N ASP A 89 14.17 -16.36 4.23
CA ASP A 89 13.21 -16.91 3.29
C ASP A 89 12.23 -15.84 2.79
N VAL A 90 11.83 -15.99 1.52
CA VAL A 90 10.84 -15.16 0.85
C VAL A 90 9.83 -16.07 0.17
N ALA A 91 8.62 -16.09 0.72
CA ALA A 91 7.52 -16.88 0.20
C ALA A 91 6.50 -15.99 -0.51
N LEU A 92 6.03 -16.47 -1.67
CA LEU A 92 4.90 -15.90 -2.39
C LEU A 92 3.76 -16.93 -2.39
N ALA A 93 2.85 -16.81 -1.44
CA ALA A 93 1.74 -17.75 -1.26
C ALA A 93 0.45 -16.99 -0.95
N ASP A 94 -0.69 -17.47 -1.43
CA ASP A 94 -2.02 -16.91 -1.17
C ASP A 94 -2.16 -15.40 -1.49
N GLY A 95 -1.39 -14.91 -2.47
CA GLY A 95 -1.35 -13.49 -2.81
C GLY A 95 -0.64 -12.61 -1.77
N MET A 96 0.14 -13.21 -0.87
CA MET A 96 0.96 -12.54 0.13
C MET A 96 2.43 -12.69 -0.23
N LEU A 97 3.19 -11.60 -0.09
CA LEU A 97 4.65 -11.61 -0.09
C LEU A 97 5.11 -11.62 1.37
N THR A 98 5.79 -12.69 1.76
CA THR A 98 6.19 -12.92 3.15
C THR A 98 7.69 -12.95 3.26
N PHE A 99 8.25 -12.13 4.14
CA PHE A 99 9.67 -12.12 4.52
C PHE A 99 9.82 -12.81 5.87
N ALA A 100 10.64 -13.85 5.94
CA ALA A 100 11.02 -14.49 7.19
C ALA A 100 12.47 -14.16 7.53
N ASP A 101 12.69 -13.63 8.73
CA ASP A 101 14.00 -13.33 9.29
C ASP A 101 14.52 -14.52 10.12
N SER A 102 15.83 -14.61 10.26
CA SER A 102 16.56 -15.44 11.23
C SER A 102 16.06 -15.38 12.67
N ALA A 103 15.46 -14.26 13.07
CA ALA A 103 14.86 -14.07 14.39
C ALA A 103 13.41 -14.58 14.47
N GLU A 104 12.96 -15.42 13.52
CA GLU A 104 11.59 -15.91 13.35
C GLU A 104 10.55 -14.78 13.18
N ARG A 105 11.00 -13.57 12.83
CA ARG A 105 10.09 -12.47 12.53
C ARG A 105 9.55 -12.63 11.12
N THR A 106 8.24 -12.58 10.99
CA THR A 106 7.56 -12.71 9.70
C THR A 106 6.86 -11.40 9.35
N VAL A 107 7.25 -10.78 8.24
CA VAL A 107 6.58 -9.61 7.67
C VAL A 107 5.79 -10.05 6.45
N SER A 108 4.47 -9.99 6.55
CA SER A 108 3.57 -10.38 5.47
C SER A 108 2.95 -9.15 4.82
N LEU A 109 3.07 -9.03 3.50
CA LEU A 109 2.53 -7.95 2.70
C LEU A 109 1.55 -8.49 1.65
N PRO A 110 0.26 -8.14 1.72
CA PRO A 110 -0.70 -8.55 0.72
C PRO A 110 -0.42 -7.89 -0.62
N LEU A 111 -0.20 -8.66 -1.69
CA LEU A 111 0.09 -8.13 -3.02
C LEU A 111 -1.10 -7.36 -3.61
N ASN A 112 -2.33 -7.69 -3.22
CA ASN A 112 -3.53 -6.99 -3.70
C ASN A 112 -3.55 -5.49 -3.33
N VAL A 113 -2.76 -5.06 -2.34
CA VAL A 113 -2.62 -3.65 -1.98
C VAL A 113 -1.66 -2.91 -2.92
N ILE A 114 -0.77 -3.61 -3.63
CA ILE A 114 0.17 -3.03 -4.60
C ILE A 114 -0.48 -3.03 -5.98
N ASP A 115 -0.15 -2.03 -6.80
CA ASP A 115 -0.57 -1.98 -8.20
C ASP A 115 -0.16 -3.26 -8.96
N VAL A 116 -1.17 -3.94 -9.55
CA VAL A 116 -1.01 -5.21 -10.28
C VAL A 116 0.02 -5.11 -11.40
N SER A 117 0.09 -3.97 -12.08
CA SER A 117 1.05 -3.73 -13.16
C SER A 117 2.51 -3.82 -12.70
N ARG A 118 2.77 -3.65 -11.40
CA ARG A 118 4.12 -3.68 -10.81
C ARG A 118 4.42 -4.94 -10.02
N HIS A 119 3.51 -5.92 -9.95
CA HIS A 119 3.75 -7.15 -9.17
C HIS A 119 4.96 -7.92 -9.68
N THR A 120 5.08 -8.09 -11.00
CA THR A 120 6.23 -8.80 -11.59
C THR A 120 7.54 -8.06 -11.36
N GLU A 121 7.53 -6.73 -11.50
CA GLU A 121 8.70 -5.88 -11.21
C GLU A 121 9.11 -6.01 -9.74
N LEU A 122 8.15 -5.92 -8.82
CA LEU A 122 8.36 -6.07 -7.39
C LEU A 122 9.01 -7.40 -7.04
N VAL A 123 8.43 -8.51 -7.50
CA VAL A 123 8.91 -9.85 -7.19
C VAL A 123 10.33 -10.03 -7.73
N ASN A 124 10.58 -9.61 -8.97
CA ASN A 124 11.90 -9.65 -9.57
C ASN A 124 12.93 -8.80 -8.82
N GLU A 125 12.53 -7.61 -8.36
CA GLU A 125 13.40 -6.75 -7.57
C GLU A 125 13.71 -7.37 -6.21
N VAL A 126 12.70 -7.90 -5.49
CA VAL A 126 12.89 -8.56 -4.20
C VAL A 126 13.87 -9.73 -4.32
N TYR A 127 13.65 -10.64 -5.26
CA TYR A 127 14.57 -11.76 -5.48
C TYR A 127 15.95 -11.28 -5.94
N GLY A 128 16.03 -10.23 -6.77
CA GLY A 128 17.29 -9.62 -7.18
C GLY A 128 18.09 -9.08 -5.99
N ARG A 129 17.44 -8.33 -5.09
CA ARG A 129 18.06 -7.77 -3.88
C ARG A 129 18.47 -8.85 -2.89
N LEU A 130 17.64 -9.87 -2.72
CA LEU A 130 17.94 -11.00 -1.84
C LEU A 130 19.17 -11.76 -2.34
N ASN A 131 19.22 -12.06 -3.65
CA ASN A 131 20.36 -12.71 -4.27
C ASN A 131 21.63 -11.87 -4.12
N GLU A 132 21.56 -10.57 -4.40
CA GLU A 132 22.70 -9.65 -4.23
C GLU A 132 23.19 -9.60 -2.78
N ALA A 133 22.29 -9.54 -1.80
CA ALA A 133 22.63 -9.48 -0.38
C ALA A 133 23.31 -10.75 0.14
N HIS A 134 22.92 -11.91 -0.40
CA HIS A 134 23.50 -13.22 -0.06
C HIS A 134 24.67 -13.62 -0.97
N GLY A 135 25.08 -12.74 -1.90
CA GLY A 135 26.21 -12.97 -2.80
C GLY A 135 25.91 -13.92 -3.96
N TYR A 136 24.65 -14.32 -4.15
CA TYR A 136 24.24 -15.08 -5.33
C TYR A 136 24.21 -14.17 -6.55
N ARG A 137 24.94 -14.55 -7.61
CA ARG A 137 24.86 -13.88 -8.90
C ARG A 137 23.73 -14.49 -9.72
N ARG A 138 23.03 -13.64 -10.47
CA ARG A 138 22.02 -14.10 -11.44
C ARG A 138 22.72 -14.97 -12.47
N PHE A 139 22.16 -16.15 -12.74
CA PHE A 139 22.63 -17.02 -13.81
C PHE A 139 22.62 -16.25 -15.13
N ASN A 140 23.77 -16.15 -15.78
CA ASN A 140 23.92 -15.57 -17.10
C ASN A 140 24.28 -16.69 -18.09
N PRO A 141 23.42 -17.03 -19.06
CA PRO A 141 23.70 -18.08 -20.04
C PRO A 141 25.00 -17.86 -20.82
N ALA A 142 25.38 -16.60 -21.04
CA ALA A 142 26.61 -16.24 -21.75
C ALA A 142 27.90 -16.64 -20.98
N ASP A 143 27.81 -16.92 -19.68
CA ASP A 143 28.94 -17.40 -18.89
C ASP A 143 29.32 -18.85 -19.28
N PHE A 144 28.42 -19.60 -19.94
CA PHE A 144 28.65 -20.96 -20.42
C PHE A 144 29.13 -21.02 -21.87
N GLU A 145 28.76 -20.03 -22.70
CA GLU A 145 29.20 -19.96 -24.10
C GLU A 145 30.69 -19.60 -24.26
N GLN A 146 31.38 -19.18 -23.18
CA GLN A 146 32.82 -18.86 -23.19
C GLN A 146 33.69 -20.00 -22.64
N ALA A 147 33.10 -21.12 -22.22
CA ALA A 147 33.83 -22.25 -21.65
C ALA A 147 34.16 -23.37 -22.65
N ASP A 148 33.75 -23.21 -23.91
CA ASP A 148 34.06 -24.09 -25.05
C ASP A 148 35.01 -23.40 -26.06
#